data_AF-A0A3B9EP38-F1
#
_entry.id   AF-A0A3B9EP38-F1
#
_cell.length_a   1.000
_cell.length_b   1.000
_cell.length_c   1.000
_cell.angle_alpha   90.00
_cell.angle_beta   90.00
_cell.angle_gamma   90.00
#
_symmetry.space_group_name_H-M   'P 1'
#
loop_
_entity.id
_entity.type
_entity.pdbx_description
1 polymer ?
#
loop_
_entity_poly.entity_id
_entity_poly.type
_entity_poly.pdbx_seq_one_letter_code
_entity_poly.pdbx_strand_id
1 'polypeptide(L)'
;MMEFKDKREEQKYYLSRLQAGDVTAWNGWRNTNKNSENPFDHALVEYIQFIHVELAGKQFAAVDLSKMILPNADLENTKIERSNLSEANLQNASLLNTKFLNVDLTNADLRGATVNSSTEFQACTMDGCQIYRYTLECLSPDCGGLTVGQRIGMRIYDDVATLRNAYSGFLQWMHLFSLFAFLFPYLWFIGEQWGRAKFVTAPATEWLPLWNALGRFIFNGGVDWQDGYIFHWSFLIFLFALVYNLLRAGLLAKTKSLELVEQSSGLPAIFNMEEDTWCKIPWRYLYEVSRFGFYANLIVVLINLLHFSTMAIPLSSTQLDQVISPVSPPLR
;
A
#
# COMPACT_ATOMS: atom_id res chain seq x y z
N MET A 1 -31.22 -39.82 -5.26
CA MET A 1 -30.19 -38.83 -4.90
C MET A 1 -29.14 -38.86 -6.00
N MET A 2 -28.69 -37.70 -6.46
CA MET A 2 -27.55 -37.62 -7.37
C MET A 2 -26.29 -37.96 -6.55
N GLU A 3 -25.48 -38.91 -6.98
CA GLU A 3 -24.21 -39.24 -6.31
C GLU A 3 -23.10 -38.37 -6.90
N PHE A 4 -22.49 -37.52 -6.05
CA PHE A 4 -21.32 -36.72 -6.40
C PHE A 4 -20.05 -37.40 -5.89
N LYS A 5 -18.94 -37.30 -6.65
CA LYS A 5 -17.67 -37.95 -6.26
C LYS A 5 -17.02 -37.29 -5.06
N ASP A 6 -17.17 -35.97 -4.93
CA ASP A 6 -16.74 -35.20 -3.77
C ASP A 6 -17.63 -33.96 -3.57
N LYS A 7 -17.45 -33.27 -2.43
CA LYS A 7 -18.18 -32.03 -2.11
C LYS A 7 -17.92 -30.90 -3.11
N ARG A 8 -16.80 -30.92 -3.85
CA ARG A 8 -16.46 -29.87 -4.82
C ARG A 8 -17.28 -30.02 -6.09
N GLU A 9 -17.45 -31.25 -6.58
CA GLU A 9 -18.34 -31.52 -7.72
C GLU A 9 -19.78 -31.17 -7.39
N GLU A 10 -20.24 -31.47 -6.18
CA GLU A 10 -21.56 -31.07 -5.69
C GLU A 10 -21.73 -29.54 -5.70
N GLN A 11 -20.77 -28.80 -5.11
CA GLN A 11 -20.80 -27.34 -5.08
C GLN A 11 -20.78 -26.71 -6.49
N LYS A 12 -19.91 -27.21 -7.38
CA LYS A 12 -19.86 -26.76 -8.78
C LYS A 12 -21.17 -27.02 -9.51
N TYR A 13 -21.79 -28.18 -9.26
CA TYR A 13 -23.08 -28.50 -9.85
C TYR A 13 -24.16 -27.49 -9.41
N TYR A 14 -24.32 -27.24 -8.11
CA TYR A 14 -25.33 -26.29 -7.64
C TYR A 14 -25.01 -24.85 -8.04
N LEU A 15 -23.74 -24.46 -8.13
CA LEU A 15 -23.37 -23.17 -8.69
C LEU A 15 -23.79 -23.05 -10.16
N SER A 16 -23.57 -24.08 -10.97
CA SER A 16 -24.01 -24.08 -12.38
C SER A 16 -25.54 -23.96 -12.49
N ARG A 17 -26.29 -24.54 -11.54
CA ARG A 17 -27.76 -24.39 -11.46
C ARG A 17 -28.12 -22.93 -11.15
N LEU A 18 -27.43 -22.31 -10.20
CA LEU A 18 -27.62 -20.89 -9.88
C LEU A 18 -27.30 -19.99 -11.09
N GLN A 19 -26.21 -20.23 -11.81
CA GLN A 19 -25.84 -19.51 -13.03
C GLN A 19 -26.90 -19.70 -14.15
N ALA A 20 -27.55 -20.87 -14.19
CA ALA A 20 -28.71 -21.11 -15.05
C ALA A 20 -29.99 -20.39 -14.58
N GLY A 21 -30.01 -19.81 -13.37
CA GLY A 21 -31.15 -19.13 -12.77
C GLY A 21 -32.02 -20.00 -11.86
N ASP A 22 -31.62 -21.24 -11.58
CA ASP A 22 -32.37 -22.16 -10.72
C ASP A 22 -32.07 -21.93 -9.24
N VAL A 23 -32.75 -20.92 -8.69
CA VAL A 23 -32.70 -20.56 -7.27
C VAL A 23 -33.27 -21.67 -6.38
N THR A 24 -34.24 -22.45 -6.85
CA THR A 24 -34.89 -23.48 -6.04
C THR A 24 -33.94 -24.62 -5.73
N ALA A 25 -33.21 -25.12 -6.73
CA ALA A 25 -32.20 -26.15 -6.50
C ALA A 25 -31.07 -25.63 -5.61
N TRP A 26 -30.60 -24.40 -5.86
CA TRP A 26 -29.56 -23.76 -5.03
C TRP A 26 -29.99 -23.63 -3.58
N ASN A 27 -31.13 -23.02 -3.31
CA ASN A 27 -31.64 -22.82 -1.95
C ASN A 27 -31.96 -24.14 -1.25
N GLY A 28 -32.48 -25.14 -1.98
CA GLY A 28 -32.72 -26.49 -1.45
C GLY A 28 -31.42 -27.10 -0.91
N TRP A 29 -30.36 -27.03 -1.71
CA TRP A 29 -29.03 -27.48 -1.32
C TRP A 29 -28.42 -26.66 -0.17
N ARG A 30 -28.57 -25.32 -0.20
CA ARG A 30 -28.12 -24.43 0.89
C ARG A 30 -28.77 -24.78 2.22
N ASN A 31 -30.08 -25.04 2.21
CA ASN A 31 -30.81 -25.37 3.43
C ASN A 31 -30.38 -26.72 4.02
N THR A 32 -30.07 -27.72 3.19
CA THR A 32 -29.55 -29.02 3.68
C THR A 32 -28.13 -28.92 4.21
N ASN A 33 -27.35 -27.94 3.75
CA ASN A 33 -25.94 -27.75 4.09
C ASN A 33 -25.70 -26.56 5.03
N LYS A 34 -26.73 -26.01 5.67
CA LYS A 34 -26.63 -24.80 6.49
C LYS A 34 -25.89 -25.00 7.83
N ASN A 35 -25.91 -26.23 8.35
CA ASN A 35 -25.35 -26.60 9.65
C ASN A 35 -24.01 -27.35 9.55
N SER A 36 -23.50 -27.63 8.35
CA SER A 36 -22.10 -28.03 8.24
C SER A 36 -21.25 -26.81 8.60
N GLU A 37 -20.27 -26.97 9.50
CA GLU A 37 -19.28 -25.94 9.81
C GLU A 37 -18.83 -25.34 8.48
N ASN A 38 -19.23 -24.08 8.23
CA ASN A 38 -19.03 -23.30 7.03
C ASN A 38 -18.81 -24.16 5.76
N PRO A 39 -19.81 -24.41 4.88
CA PRO A 39 -19.60 -25.24 3.68
C PRO A 39 -18.48 -24.72 2.76
N PHE A 40 -18.02 -23.48 3.00
CA PHE A 40 -16.86 -22.83 2.41
C PHE A 40 -15.84 -22.45 3.49
N ASP A 41 -15.43 -23.41 4.32
CA ASP A 41 -14.41 -23.22 5.34
C ASP A 41 -13.14 -22.60 4.71
N HIS A 42 -12.52 -21.65 5.42
CA HIS A 42 -11.44 -20.81 4.88
C HIS A 42 -10.27 -21.65 4.31
N ALA A 43 -10.02 -22.83 4.89
CA ALA A 43 -9.00 -23.78 4.44
C ALA A 43 -9.35 -24.54 3.13
N LEU A 44 -10.64 -24.71 2.81
CA LEU A 44 -11.10 -25.29 1.54
C LEU A 44 -11.21 -24.22 0.44
N VAL A 45 -11.47 -22.96 0.82
CA VAL A 45 -11.62 -21.83 -0.11
C VAL A 45 -10.30 -21.37 -0.71
N GLU A 46 -9.17 -21.63 -0.06
CA GLU A 46 -7.85 -21.46 -0.69
C GLU A 46 -7.74 -22.26 -2.01
N TYR A 47 -8.58 -23.30 -2.18
CA TYR A 47 -8.68 -24.13 -3.39
C TYR A 47 -9.96 -23.96 -4.22
N ILE A 48 -11.04 -23.39 -3.66
CA ILE A 48 -12.27 -23.08 -4.41
C ILE A 48 -12.35 -21.57 -4.61
N GLN A 49 -11.56 -21.10 -5.57
CA GLN A 49 -11.70 -19.77 -6.13
C GLN A 49 -13.00 -19.74 -6.95
N PHE A 50 -14.11 -19.25 -6.40
CA PHE A 50 -15.22 -18.72 -7.21
C PHE A 50 -14.88 -17.33 -7.76
N ILE A 51 -13.62 -17.17 -8.19
CA ILE A 51 -13.16 -15.98 -8.87
C ILE A 51 -13.87 -15.99 -10.22
N HIS A 52 -14.71 -14.98 -10.47
CA HIS A 52 -15.53 -14.83 -11.67
C HIS A 52 -16.75 -15.76 -11.79
N VAL A 53 -17.69 -15.66 -10.84
CA VAL A 53 -19.04 -16.21 -11.07
C VAL A 53 -19.83 -15.30 -12.02
N GLU A 54 -20.21 -15.82 -13.17
CA GLU A 54 -21.09 -15.14 -14.14
C GLU A 54 -22.57 -15.24 -13.70
N LEU A 55 -23.13 -14.13 -13.24
CA LEU A 55 -24.52 -13.99 -12.83
C LEU A 55 -25.24 -12.85 -13.57
N ALA A 56 -24.59 -12.26 -14.59
CA ALA A 56 -25.09 -11.11 -15.32
C ALA A 56 -26.47 -11.33 -15.96
N GLY A 57 -27.29 -10.28 -15.94
CA GLY A 57 -28.62 -10.24 -16.56
C GLY A 57 -29.67 -11.13 -15.90
N LYS A 58 -29.37 -11.74 -14.74
CA LYS A 58 -30.29 -12.66 -14.06
C LYS A 58 -31.27 -11.90 -13.16
N GLN A 59 -32.37 -12.57 -12.85
CA GLN A 59 -33.31 -12.13 -11.83
C GLN A 59 -33.35 -13.18 -10.73
N PHE A 60 -32.87 -12.80 -9.55
CA PHE A 60 -32.90 -13.63 -8.36
C PHE A 60 -33.94 -13.09 -7.40
N ALA A 61 -34.83 -13.97 -6.94
CA ALA A 61 -35.77 -13.69 -5.88
C ALA A 61 -35.55 -14.71 -4.75
N ALA A 62 -35.35 -14.21 -3.53
CA ALA A 62 -35.13 -15.02 -2.33
C ALA A 62 -33.93 -15.98 -2.41
N VAL A 63 -32.85 -15.63 -3.11
CA VAL A 63 -31.64 -16.47 -3.15
C VAL A 63 -30.84 -16.34 -1.85
N ASP A 64 -30.31 -17.46 -1.34
CA ASP A 64 -29.38 -17.45 -0.19
C ASP A 64 -27.92 -17.56 -0.68
N LEU A 65 -27.24 -16.42 -0.73
CA LEU A 65 -25.80 -16.30 -1.01
C LEU A 65 -25.01 -15.86 0.23
N SER A 66 -25.58 -15.99 1.44
CA SER A 66 -24.89 -15.60 2.66
C SER A 66 -23.55 -16.35 2.80
N LYS A 67 -22.52 -15.64 3.31
CA LYS A 67 -21.15 -16.14 3.53
C LYS A 67 -20.42 -16.61 2.27
N MET A 68 -20.95 -16.31 1.08
CA MET A 68 -20.31 -16.74 -0.15
C MET A 68 -19.07 -15.92 -0.46
N ILE A 69 -18.02 -16.59 -0.92
CA ILE A 69 -16.80 -15.94 -1.39
C ILE A 69 -16.88 -15.82 -2.90
N LEU A 70 -17.20 -14.62 -3.39
CA LEU A 70 -17.51 -14.28 -4.78
C LEU A 70 -16.67 -13.08 -5.28
N PRO A 71 -15.33 -13.09 -5.07
CA PRO A 71 -14.51 -11.99 -5.55
C PRO A 71 -14.54 -11.93 -7.08
N ASN A 72 -14.66 -10.72 -7.63
CA ASN A 72 -14.76 -10.46 -9.06
C ASN A 72 -15.97 -11.13 -9.74
N ALA A 73 -17.05 -11.42 -9.00
CA ALA A 73 -18.29 -11.92 -9.60
C ALA A 73 -18.90 -10.87 -10.55
N ASP A 74 -19.49 -11.35 -11.63
CA ASP A 74 -20.20 -10.50 -12.59
C ASP A 74 -21.70 -10.55 -12.28
N LEU A 75 -22.21 -9.46 -11.69
CA LEU A 75 -23.63 -9.25 -11.37
C LEU A 75 -24.23 -8.14 -12.24
N GLU A 76 -23.61 -7.79 -13.36
CA GLU A 76 -24.07 -6.71 -14.22
C GLU A 76 -25.51 -6.94 -14.68
N ASN A 77 -26.32 -5.88 -14.70
CA ASN A 77 -27.72 -5.92 -15.12
C ASN A 77 -28.59 -6.94 -14.35
N THR A 78 -28.17 -7.34 -13.14
CA THR A 78 -28.90 -8.32 -12.32
C THR A 78 -29.95 -7.63 -11.45
N LYS A 79 -31.08 -8.28 -11.24
CA LYS A 79 -32.08 -7.87 -10.25
C LYS A 79 -32.11 -8.88 -9.11
N ILE A 80 -31.84 -8.43 -7.89
CA ILE A 80 -31.80 -9.28 -6.69
C ILE A 80 -32.84 -8.77 -5.71
N GLU A 81 -33.86 -9.58 -5.44
CA GLU A 81 -34.95 -9.24 -4.54
C GLU A 81 -35.03 -10.19 -3.35
N ARG A 82 -35.27 -9.66 -2.14
CA ARG A 82 -35.55 -10.44 -0.92
C ARG A 82 -34.52 -11.53 -0.60
N SER A 83 -33.28 -11.32 -1.03
CA SER A 83 -32.21 -12.31 -0.98
C SER A 83 -31.29 -12.07 0.20
N ASN A 84 -30.54 -13.08 0.60
CA ASN A 84 -29.56 -12.99 1.67
C ASN A 84 -28.14 -13.01 1.10
N LEU A 85 -27.40 -11.92 1.26
CA LEU A 85 -25.98 -11.77 0.93
C LEU A 85 -25.15 -11.40 2.18
N SER A 86 -25.67 -11.67 3.39
CA SER A 86 -24.96 -11.35 4.64
C SER A 86 -23.60 -12.05 4.69
N GLU A 87 -22.55 -11.34 5.09
CA GLU A 87 -21.17 -11.83 5.17
C GLU A 87 -20.59 -12.33 3.83
N ALA A 88 -21.23 -12.03 2.70
CA ALA A 88 -20.69 -12.39 1.39
C ALA A 88 -19.46 -11.51 1.05
N ASN A 89 -18.42 -12.12 0.50
CA ASN A 89 -17.29 -11.40 -0.09
C ASN A 89 -17.57 -11.14 -1.57
N LEU A 90 -17.87 -9.90 -1.91
CA LEU A 90 -18.12 -9.39 -3.26
C LEU A 90 -17.02 -8.41 -3.68
N GLN A 91 -15.80 -8.58 -3.16
CA GLN A 91 -14.67 -7.71 -3.50
C GLN A 91 -14.46 -7.68 -5.01
N ASN A 92 -14.27 -6.49 -5.58
CA ASN A 92 -14.07 -6.27 -7.00
C ASN A 92 -15.18 -6.83 -7.93
N ALA A 93 -16.36 -7.17 -7.41
CA ALA A 93 -17.48 -7.61 -8.22
C ALA A 93 -17.97 -6.49 -9.16
N SER A 94 -18.44 -6.85 -10.36
CA SER A 94 -19.11 -5.90 -11.25
C SER A 94 -20.60 -5.84 -10.89
N LEU A 95 -21.05 -4.67 -10.43
CA LEU A 95 -22.44 -4.39 -10.02
C LEU A 95 -23.09 -3.34 -10.93
N LEU A 96 -22.60 -3.18 -12.16
CA LEU A 96 -23.11 -2.19 -13.11
C LEU A 96 -24.59 -2.45 -13.40
N ASN A 97 -25.44 -1.43 -13.24
CA ASN A 97 -26.89 -1.52 -13.44
C ASN A 97 -27.59 -2.58 -12.55
N THR A 98 -26.96 -3.05 -11.48
CA THR A 98 -27.56 -4.04 -10.56
C THR A 98 -28.58 -3.38 -9.64
N LYS A 99 -29.73 -4.03 -9.44
CA LYS A 99 -30.77 -3.58 -8.51
C LYS A 99 -30.91 -4.55 -7.34
N PHE A 100 -30.58 -4.08 -6.14
CA PHE A 100 -30.82 -4.79 -4.88
C PHE A 100 -32.08 -4.24 -4.23
N LEU A 101 -33.08 -5.09 -3.98
CA LEU A 101 -34.34 -4.73 -3.35
C LEU A 101 -34.65 -5.65 -2.16
N ASN A 102 -34.74 -5.08 -0.95
CA ASN A 102 -34.95 -5.86 0.29
C ASN A 102 -33.89 -6.96 0.49
N VAL A 103 -32.63 -6.65 0.19
CA VAL A 103 -31.52 -7.59 0.30
C VAL A 103 -30.79 -7.39 1.63
N ASP A 104 -30.40 -8.47 2.28
CA ASP A 104 -29.51 -8.42 3.44
C ASP A 104 -28.04 -8.43 2.98
N LEU A 105 -27.32 -7.32 3.19
CA LEU A 105 -25.87 -7.15 2.94
C LEU A 105 -25.11 -6.96 4.26
N THR A 106 -25.67 -7.37 5.40
CA THR A 106 -25.03 -7.24 6.72
C THR A 106 -23.65 -7.88 6.70
N ASN A 107 -22.61 -7.14 7.10
CA ASN A 107 -21.20 -7.55 7.09
C ASN A 107 -20.66 -8.03 5.72
N ALA A 108 -21.34 -7.75 4.61
CA ALA A 108 -20.82 -8.06 3.28
C ALA A 108 -19.59 -7.19 2.96
N ASP A 109 -18.73 -7.67 2.06
CA ASP A 109 -17.55 -6.94 1.60
C ASP A 109 -17.72 -6.53 0.14
N LEU A 110 -18.01 -5.25 -0.09
CA LEU A 110 -18.18 -4.61 -1.40
C LEU A 110 -16.95 -3.77 -1.79
N ARG A 111 -15.80 -3.96 -1.12
CA ARG A 111 -14.59 -3.19 -1.44
C ARG A 111 -14.14 -3.46 -2.88
N GLY A 112 -13.96 -2.38 -3.64
CA GLY A 112 -13.53 -2.43 -5.03
C GLY A 112 -14.63 -2.82 -6.01
N ALA A 113 -15.85 -3.07 -5.54
CA ALA A 113 -16.97 -3.35 -6.43
C ALA A 113 -17.19 -2.18 -7.40
N THR A 114 -17.39 -2.51 -8.67
CA THR A 114 -17.63 -1.53 -9.73
C THR A 114 -19.13 -1.24 -9.77
N VAL A 115 -19.51 0.02 -9.59
CA VAL A 115 -20.91 0.48 -9.62
C VAL A 115 -21.06 1.63 -10.60
N ASN A 116 -22.29 1.95 -10.97
CA ASN A 116 -22.61 3.15 -11.72
C ASN A 116 -23.86 3.85 -11.18
N SER A 117 -24.27 4.93 -11.83
CA SER A 117 -25.46 5.70 -11.44
C SER A 117 -26.78 4.93 -11.53
N SER A 118 -26.80 3.76 -12.18
CA SER A 118 -27.97 2.88 -12.28
C SER A 118 -27.96 1.78 -11.21
N THR A 119 -26.88 1.62 -10.46
CA THR A 119 -26.80 0.66 -9.35
C THR A 119 -27.62 1.18 -8.16
N GLU A 120 -28.57 0.37 -7.68
CA GLU A 120 -29.54 0.75 -6.65
C GLU A 120 -29.56 -0.27 -5.49
N PHE A 121 -29.59 0.25 -4.27
CA PHE A 121 -29.74 -0.46 -3.00
C PHE A 121 -31.01 0.02 -2.28
N GLN A 122 -32.16 -0.52 -2.68
CA GLN A 122 -33.45 -0.13 -2.11
C GLN A 122 -33.83 -1.05 -0.95
N ALA A 123 -34.13 -0.45 0.22
CA ALA A 123 -34.58 -1.17 1.41
C ALA A 123 -33.66 -2.33 1.84
N CYS A 124 -32.35 -2.21 1.59
CA CYS A 124 -31.37 -3.23 1.95
C CYS A 124 -30.86 -3.05 3.39
N THR A 125 -30.48 -4.12 4.06
CA THR A 125 -29.75 -4.03 5.34
C THR A 125 -28.26 -3.97 5.04
N MET A 126 -27.53 -3.00 5.60
CA MET A 126 -26.13 -2.71 5.24
C MET A 126 -25.21 -2.60 6.47
N ASP A 127 -25.68 -3.05 7.64
CA ASP A 127 -24.95 -2.91 8.89
C ASP A 127 -23.63 -3.69 8.84
N GLY A 128 -22.51 -3.03 9.14
CA GLY A 128 -21.17 -3.59 9.06
C GLY A 128 -20.65 -3.84 7.63
N CYS A 129 -21.43 -3.55 6.59
CA CYS A 129 -21.01 -3.71 5.20
C CYS A 129 -19.76 -2.86 4.92
N GLN A 130 -18.75 -3.47 4.33
CA GLN A 130 -17.48 -2.82 3.98
C GLN A 130 -17.54 -2.29 2.56
N ILE A 131 -17.20 -1.03 2.35
CA ILE A 131 -17.24 -0.40 1.02
C ILE A 131 -16.16 0.68 0.91
N TYR A 132 -15.62 0.92 -0.29
CA TYR A 132 -14.80 2.10 -0.51
C TYR A 132 -15.68 3.34 -0.62
N ARG A 133 -15.19 4.46 -0.07
CA ARG A 133 -15.82 5.76 -0.24
C ARG A 133 -16.04 6.08 -1.71
N TYR A 134 -15.04 5.81 -2.56
CA TYR A 134 -15.16 5.98 -4.00
C TYR A 134 -16.36 5.23 -4.60
N THR A 135 -16.56 3.97 -4.21
CA THR A 135 -17.71 3.18 -4.68
C THR A 135 -19.03 3.88 -4.32
N LEU A 136 -19.14 4.47 -3.13
CA LEU A 136 -20.34 5.25 -2.76
C LEU A 136 -20.51 6.52 -3.60
N GLU A 137 -19.43 7.19 -3.98
CA GLU A 137 -19.43 8.39 -4.82
C GLU A 137 -19.82 8.10 -6.27
N CYS A 138 -19.60 6.87 -6.75
CA CYS A 138 -20.03 6.40 -8.07
C CYS A 138 -21.50 5.99 -8.16
N LEU A 139 -22.18 5.82 -7.02
CA LEU A 139 -23.61 5.54 -7.02
C LEU A 139 -24.40 6.78 -7.47
N SER A 140 -25.67 6.59 -7.80
CA SER A 140 -26.59 7.67 -8.18
C SER A 140 -26.54 8.84 -7.18
N PRO A 141 -27.03 10.05 -7.54
CA PRO A 141 -26.98 11.23 -6.65
C PRO A 141 -27.50 11.00 -5.22
N ASP A 142 -28.36 9.99 -5.02
CA ASP A 142 -28.91 9.58 -3.74
C ASP A 142 -28.16 8.37 -3.11
N CYS A 143 -26.88 8.18 -3.43
CA CYS A 143 -26.07 7.03 -3.07
C CYS A 143 -26.75 5.69 -3.39
N GLY A 144 -27.39 5.58 -4.56
CA GLY A 144 -28.10 4.37 -4.95
C GLY A 144 -29.36 4.10 -4.11
N GLY A 145 -29.95 5.10 -3.46
CA GLY A 145 -31.12 4.95 -2.60
C GLY A 145 -30.79 4.61 -1.14
N LEU A 146 -29.52 4.73 -0.75
CA LEU A 146 -29.09 4.55 0.64
C LEU A 146 -29.45 5.74 1.52
N THR A 147 -30.12 5.43 2.63
CA THR A 147 -30.42 6.37 3.70
C THR A 147 -29.18 6.73 4.52
N VAL A 148 -29.25 7.85 5.24
CA VAL A 148 -28.19 8.27 6.17
C VAL A 148 -27.93 7.20 7.23
N GLY A 149 -28.99 6.57 7.76
CA GLY A 149 -28.88 5.52 8.79
C GLY A 149 -28.09 4.31 8.29
N GLN A 150 -28.38 3.85 7.07
CA GLN A 150 -27.62 2.75 6.45
C GLN A 150 -26.15 3.11 6.29
N ARG A 151 -25.82 4.32 5.81
CA ARG A 151 -24.42 4.76 5.64
C ARG A 151 -23.65 4.84 6.96
N ILE A 152 -24.30 5.16 8.07
CA ILE A 152 -23.68 5.17 9.40
C ILE A 152 -23.36 3.75 9.88
N GLY A 153 -24.20 2.77 9.54
CA GLY A 153 -23.98 1.37 9.88
C GLY A 153 -22.82 0.72 9.10
N MET A 154 -22.41 1.32 7.97
CA MET A 154 -21.36 0.79 7.10
C MET A 154 -19.95 1.08 7.61
N ARG A 155 -18.99 0.26 7.17
CA ARG A 155 -17.55 0.50 7.32
C ARG A 155 -17.01 1.07 6.00
N ILE A 156 -16.88 2.39 5.94
CA ILE A 156 -16.42 3.10 4.75
C ILE A 156 -14.91 3.27 4.78
N TYR A 157 -14.22 2.73 3.77
CA TYR A 157 -12.78 2.79 3.60
C TYR A 157 -12.38 3.90 2.63
N ASP A 158 -11.40 4.71 3.01
CA ASP A 158 -10.84 5.78 2.17
C ASP A 158 -9.30 5.77 2.31
N ASP A 159 -8.73 4.64 1.89
CA ASP A 159 -7.30 4.34 2.00
C ASP A 159 -6.45 5.31 1.18
N VAL A 160 -6.96 5.75 0.03
CA VAL A 160 -6.32 6.76 -0.83
C VAL A 160 -6.21 8.09 -0.10
N ALA A 161 -7.32 8.62 0.47
CA ALA A 161 -7.26 9.88 1.20
C ALA A 161 -6.40 9.77 2.45
N THR A 162 -6.46 8.62 3.14
CA THR A 162 -5.62 8.35 4.32
C THR A 162 -4.14 8.45 3.97
N LEU A 163 -3.73 7.84 2.85
CA LEU A 163 -2.36 7.94 2.37
C LEU A 163 -2.02 9.39 1.95
N ARG A 164 -2.84 10.03 1.11
CA ARG A 164 -2.62 11.41 0.64
C ARG A 164 -2.46 12.41 1.77
N ASN A 165 -3.28 12.32 2.81
CA ASN A 165 -3.22 13.22 3.96
C ASN A 165 -1.89 13.09 4.73
N ALA A 166 -1.27 11.91 4.75
CA ALA A 166 0.02 11.71 5.41
C ALA A 166 1.22 12.21 4.59
N TYR A 167 1.07 12.32 3.27
CA TYR A 167 2.13 12.68 2.33
C TYR A 167 1.94 14.03 1.65
N SER A 168 1.05 14.87 2.15
CA SER A 168 0.77 16.21 1.63
C SER A 168 0.96 17.30 2.71
N GLY A 169 0.95 18.56 2.26
CA GLY A 169 0.92 19.73 3.14
C GLY A 169 2.13 19.82 4.08
N PHE A 170 1.87 20.18 5.34
CA PHE A 170 2.91 20.43 6.35
C PHE A 170 3.80 19.21 6.62
N LEU A 171 3.23 18.00 6.64
CA LEU A 171 3.98 16.77 6.89
C LEU A 171 4.97 16.43 5.78
N GLN A 172 4.64 16.81 4.54
CA GLN A 172 5.54 16.69 3.40
C GLN A 172 6.71 17.69 3.50
N TRP A 173 6.47 18.93 3.89
CA TRP A 173 7.54 19.91 4.12
C TRP A 173 8.48 19.47 5.24
N MET A 174 7.94 18.94 6.33
CA MET A 174 8.77 18.42 7.42
C MET A 174 9.60 17.20 7.01
N HIS A 175 9.07 16.37 6.11
CA HIS A 175 9.88 15.32 5.49
C HIS A 175 11.03 15.88 4.67
N LEU A 176 10.77 16.85 3.78
CA LEU A 176 11.80 17.44 2.93
C LEU A 176 12.90 18.08 3.77
N PHE A 177 12.52 18.77 4.84
CA PHE A 177 13.49 19.28 5.82
C PHE A 177 14.31 18.15 6.44
N SER A 178 13.66 17.08 6.93
CA SER A 178 14.36 15.92 7.50
C SER A 178 15.28 15.24 6.50
N LEU A 179 14.88 15.11 5.23
CA LEU A 179 15.70 14.54 4.17
C LEU A 179 16.90 15.43 3.86
N PHE A 180 16.68 16.75 3.79
CA PHE A 180 17.76 17.71 3.60
C PHE A 180 18.76 17.67 4.76
N ALA A 181 18.29 17.75 6.01
CA ALA A 181 19.12 17.68 7.20
C ALA A 181 19.91 16.36 7.28
N PHE A 182 19.31 15.25 6.85
CA PHE A 182 19.99 13.97 6.72
C PHE A 182 21.10 14.00 5.67
N LEU A 183 20.80 14.49 4.46
CA LEU A 183 21.75 14.49 3.34
C LEU A 183 22.85 15.56 3.48
N PHE A 184 22.61 16.62 4.23
CA PHE A 184 23.44 17.81 4.26
C PHE A 184 24.93 17.54 4.54
N PRO A 185 25.34 16.78 5.58
CA PRO A 185 26.76 16.54 5.84
C PRO A 185 27.47 15.82 4.69
N TYR A 186 26.75 14.90 4.03
CA TYR A 186 27.29 14.08 2.95
C TYR A 186 27.38 14.87 1.65
N LEU A 187 26.36 15.68 1.34
CA LEU A 187 26.39 16.59 0.19
C LEU A 187 27.47 17.65 0.35
N TRP A 188 27.65 18.17 1.57
CA TRP A 188 28.73 19.09 1.90
C TRP A 188 30.09 18.47 1.63
N PHE A 189 30.33 17.26 2.16
CA PHE A 189 31.57 16.51 1.93
C PHE A 189 31.83 16.30 0.43
N ILE A 190 30.82 15.85 -0.33
CA ILE A 190 30.93 15.68 -1.78
C ILE A 190 31.31 16.98 -2.46
N GLY A 191 30.64 18.09 -2.13
CA GLY A 191 30.93 19.41 -2.72
C GLY A 191 32.35 19.88 -2.42
N GLU A 192 32.81 19.73 -1.18
CA GLU A 192 34.17 20.08 -0.77
C GLU A 192 35.23 19.25 -1.51
N GLN A 193 35.04 17.92 -1.56
CA GLN A 193 36.00 17.04 -2.24
C GLN A 193 35.93 17.20 -3.76
N TRP A 194 34.76 17.48 -4.34
CA TRP A 194 34.62 17.75 -5.77
C TRP A 194 35.42 18.99 -6.19
N GLY A 195 35.41 20.05 -5.37
CA GLY A 195 36.22 21.26 -5.61
C GLY A 195 37.73 21.00 -5.58
N ARG A 196 38.18 19.93 -4.88
CA ARG A 196 39.58 19.52 -4.79
C ARG A 196 39.94 18.39 -5.77
N ALA A 197 38.95 17.78 -6.41
CA ALA A 197 39.15 16.63 -7.28
C ALA A 197 39.93 17.04 -8.53
N LYS A 198 40.97 16.26 -8.86
CA LYS A 198 41.68 16.37 -10.13
C LYS A 198 41.21 15.25 -11.05
N PHE A 199 40.72 15.61 -12.23
CA PHE A 199 40.24 14.65 -13.24
C PHE A 199 41.42 14.09 -14.05
N VAL A 200 42.33 13.39 -13.38
CA VAL A 200 43.55 12.81 -13.97
C VAL A 200 43.62 11.33 -13.61
N THR A 201 44.10 10.49 -14.53
CA THR A 201 44.43 9.09 -14.22
C THR A 201 45.67 9.06 -13.34
N ALA A 202 45.50 8.67 -12.09
CA ALA A 202 46.57 8.63 -11.11
C ALA A 202 46.55 7.27 -10.35
N PRO A 203 47.70 6.80 -9.83
CA PRO A 203 47.77 5.51 -9.18
C PRO A 203 46.94 5.49 -7.89
N ALA A 204 46.26 4.36 -7.64
CA ALA A 204 45.35 4.17 -6.50
C ALA A 204 46.05 4.26 -5.12
N THR A 205 47.38 4.28 -5.09
CA THR A 205 48.20 4.49 -3.89
C THR A 205 48.22 5.95 -3.42
N GLU A 206 47.92 6.89 -4.31
CA GLU A 206 47.96 8.34 -4.01
C GLU A 206 46.58 9.01 -4.11
N TRP A 207 45.65 8.41 -4.86
CA TRP A 207 44.35 9.01 -5.16
C TRP A 207 43.18 8.08 -4.82
N LEU A 208 42.19 8.62 -4.14
CA LEU A 208 40.98 7.91 -3.76
C LEU A 208 39.78 8.41 -4.59
N PRO A 209 39.01 7.52 -5.26
CA PRO A 209 37.78 7.93 -5.95
C PRO A 209 36.77 8.56 -4.98
N LEU A 210 36.05 9.57 -5.45
CA LEU A 210 35.08 10.32 -4.63
C LEU A 210 34.03 9.45 -3.94
N TRP A 211 33.53 8.41 -4.64
CA TRP A 211 32.56 7.49 -4.05
C TRP A 211 33.16 6.64 -2.91
N ASN A 212 34.45 6.30 -2.98
CA ASN A 212 35.14 5.54 -1.94
C ASN A 212 35.47 6.45 -0.75
N ALA A 213 35.89 7.70 -1.01
CA ALA A 213 36.04 8.72 0.01
C ALA A 213 34.73 8.96 0.78
N LEU A 214 33.61 9.08 0.06
CA LEU A 214 32.28 9.21 0.64
C LEU A 214 31.90 7.98 1.49
N GLY A 215 32.18 6.77 0.99
CA GLY A 215 31.94 5.54 1.74
C GLY A 215 32.69 5.51 3.07
N ARG A 216 33.98 5.87 3.07
CA ARG A 216 34.78 6.00 4.30
C ARG A 216 34.27 7.09 5.23
N PHE A 217 33.92 8.26 4.68
CA PHE A 217 33.37 9.37 5.45
C PHE A 217 32.08 8.97 6.19
N ILE A 218 31.18 8.28 5.50
CA ILE A 218 29.92 7.79 6.09
C ILE A 218 30.20 6.72 7.16
N PHE A 219 31.06 5.74 6.86
CA PHE A 219 31.35 4.62 7.76
C PHE A 219 32.09 5.06 9.04
N ASN A 220 33.00 6.01 8.90
CA ASN A 220 33.79 6.55 10.00
C ASN A 220 33.11 7.72 10.71
N GLY A 221 31.88 8.07 10.30
CA GLY A 221 31.13 9.15 10.94
C GLY A 221 31.76 10.53 10.81
N GLY A 222 32.51 10.75 9.72
CA GLY A 222 33.17 12.00 9.36
C GLY A 222 34.59 12.21 9.88
N VAL A 223 35.10 11.29 10.70
CA VAL A 223 36.43 11.39 11.33
C VAL A 223 37.39 10.42 10.66
N ASP A 224 38.67 10.81 10.51
CA ASP A 224 39.76 9.93 10.04
C ASP A 224 39.43 9.12 8.77
N TRP A 225 38.60 9.68 7.87
CA TRP A 225 38.12 8.99 6.67
C TRP A 225 39.24 8.72 5.65
N GLN A 226 40.38 9.39 5.81
CA GLN A 226 41.59 9.20 5.01
C GLN A 226 42.32 7.90 5.41
N ASP A 227 42.22 7.47 6.68
CA ASP A 227 42.96 6.34 7.25
C ASP A 227 42.31 4.98 6.98
N GLY A 228 41.23 4.94 6.20
CA GLY A 228 40.55 3.71 5.81
C GLY A 228 39.14 3.63 6.39
N TYR A 229 38.65 2.40 6.60
CA TYR A 229 37.34 2.12 7.19
C TYR A 229 37.48 1.83 8.68
N ILE A 230 37.00 2.75 9.50
CA ILE A 230 36.99 2.64 10.97
C ILE A 230 35.54 2.81 11.40
N PHE A 231 34.96 1.80 12.05
CA PHE A 231 33.54 1.85 12.39
C PHE A 231 33.23 2.96 13.38
N HIS A 232 32.18 3.74 13.10
CA HIS A 232 31.64 4.75 14.00
C HIS A 232 30.14 4.57 14.23
N TRP A 233 29.64 4.88 15.43
CA TRP A 233 28.24 4.66 15.83
C TRP A 233 27.24 5.41 14.93
N SER A 234 27.62 6.58 14.40
CA SER A 234 26.77 7.36 13.50
C SER A 234 26.49 6.66 12.16
N PHE A 235 27.29 5.64 11.80
CA PHE A 235 26.99 4.80 10.64
C PHE A 235 25.67 4.04 10.79
N LEU A 236 25.35 3.58 12.02
CA LEU A 236 24.07 2.91 12.28
C LEU A 236 22.89 3.88 12.14
N ILE A 237 23.08 5.14 12.57
CA ILE A 237 22.11 6.21 12.37
C ILE A 237 21.91 6.50 10.89
N PHE A 238 23.00 6.57 10.12
CA PHE A 238 22.94 6.72 8.68
C PHE A 238 22.13 5.60 8.03
N LEU A 239 22.40 4.34 8.39
CA LEU A 239 21.67 3.19 7.85
C LEU A 239 20.18 3.23 8.18
N PHE A 240 19.83 3.53 9.44
CA PHE A 240 18.44 3.67 9.86
C PHE A 240 17.72 4.77 9.07
N ALA A 241 18.31 5.97 9.00
CA ALA A 241 17.72 7.09 8.29
C ALA A 241 17.63 6.83 6.78
N LEU A 242 18.62 6.17 6.19
CA LEU A 242 18.58 5.76 4.78
C LEU A 242 17.41 4.80 4.51
N VAL A 243 17.27 3.74 5.29
CA VAL A 243 16.18 2.75 5.15
C VAL A 243 14.82 3.42 5.33
N TYR A 244 14.67 4.25 6.36
CA TYR A 244 13.43 4.98 6.61
C TYR A 244 13.06 5.92 5.45
N ASN A 245 14.03 6.72 4.97
CA ASN A 245 13.80 7.66 3.87
C ASN A 245 13.47 6.93 2.56
N LEU A 246 14.09 5.78 2.28
CA LEU A 246 13.77 4.94 1.11
C LEU A 246 12.36 4.34 1.20
N LEU A 247 11.99 3.80 2.37
CA LEU A 247 10.63 3.30 2.63
C LEU A 247 9.60 4.41 2.39
N ARG A 248 9.86 5.60 2.94
CA ARG A 248 8.96 6.75 2.81
C ARG A 248 8.89 7.27 1.37
N ALA A 249 10.00 7.28 0.64
CA ALA A 249 10.03 7.61 -0.78
C ALA A 249 9.18 6.63 -1.60
N GLY A 250 9.19 5.33 -1.25
CA GLY A 250 8.31 4.33 -1.86
C GLY A 250 6.82 4.63 -1.66
N LEU A 251 6.41 4.99 -0.44
CA LEU A 251 5.03 5.38 -0.13
C LEU A 251 4.60 6.68 -0.84
N LEU A 252 5.50 7.66 -0.91
CA LEU A 252 5.28 8.89 -1.66
C LEU A 252 5.13 8.61 -3.16
N ALA A 253 6.00 7.77 -3.73
CA ALA A 253 5.94 7.36 -5.12
C ALA A 253 4.63 6.64 -5.44
N LYS A 254 4.17 5.73 -4.55
CA LYS A 254 2.85 5.08 -4.68
C LYS A 254 1.73 6.12 -4.65
N THR A 255 1.74 7.06 -3.71
CA THR A 255 0.75 8.15 -3.64
C THR A 255 0.71 8.94 -4.96
N LYS A 256 1.87 9.34 -5.49
CA LYS A 256 1.96 10.07 -6.76
C LYS A 256 1.53 9.24 -7.96
N SER A 257 1.81 7.94 -7.98
CA SER A 257 1.31 7.05 -9.03
C SER A 257 -0.22 6.99 -9.05
N LEU A 258 -0.87 6.95 -7.88
CA LEU A 258 -2.33 6.95 -7.77
C LEU A 258 -2.91 8.28 -8.24
N GLU A 259 -2.30 9.41 -7.87
CA GLU A 259 -2.70 10.74 -8.38
C GLU A 259 -2.59 10.84 -9.92
N LEU A 260 -1.53 10.28 -10.51
CA LEU A 260 -1.34 10.26 -11.97
C LEU A 260 -2.37 9.38 -12.68
N VAL A 261 -2.74 8.24 -12.07
CA VAL A 261 -3.81 7.40 -12.59
C VAL A 261 -5.14 8.16 -12.59
N GLU A 262 -5.43 8.93 -11.55
CA GLU A 262 -6.63 9.77 -11.50
C GLU A 262 -6.64 10.86 -12.55
N GLN A 263 -5.52 11.58 -12.68
CA GLN A 263 -5.40 12.66 -13.65
C GLN A 263 -5.52 12.16 -15.10
N SER A 264 -4.98 10.98 -15.39
CA SER A 264 -5.01 10.41 -16.74
C SER A 264 -6.35 9.74 -17.08
N SER A 265 -6.98 9.06 -16.12
CA SER A 265 -8.28 8.40 -16.33
C SER A 265 -9.48 9.32 -16.18
N GLY A 266 -9.34 10.43 -15.44
CA GLY A 266 -10.47 11.25 -15.00
C GLY A 266 -11.35 10.57 -13.93
N LEU A 267 -10.95 9.39 -13.46
CA LEU A 267 -11.65 8.61 -12.45
C LEU A 267 -10.79 8.51 -11.18
N PRO A 268 -11.36 8.60 -9.97
CA PRO A 268 -10.64 8.35 -8.74
C PRO A 268 -9.95 6.98 -8.72
N ALA A 269 -8.77 6.91 -8.12
CA ALA A 269 -7.97 5.70 -8.10
C ALA A 269 -8.53 4.78 -7.00
N ILE A 270 -8.67 3.50 -7.31
CA ILE A 270 -8.97 2.48 -6.31
C ILE A 270 -7.64 2.06 -5.70
N PHE A 271 -7.57 2.04 -4.37
CA PHE A 271 -6.41 1.57 -3.63
C PHE A 271 -6.86 0.88 -2.35
N ASN A 272 -6.26 -0.26 -2.09
CA ASN A 272 -6.44 -1.04 -0.87
C ASN A 272 -5.10 -1.09 -0.12
N MET A 273 -5.08 -0.70 1.16
CA MET A 273 -3.86 -0.81 1.96
C MET A 273 -3.46 -2.27 2.24
N GLU A 274 -4.36 -3.22 2.08
CA GLU A 274 -4.08 -4.66 2.27
C GLU A 274 -3.47 -5.31 1.02
N GLU A 275 -3.32 -4.58 -0.10
CA GLU A 275 -2.57 -5.07 -1.25
C GLU A 275 -1.09 -5.26 -0.91
N ASP A 276 -0.51 -6.34 -1.43
CA ASP A 276 0.91 -6.62 -1.28
C ASP A 276 1.77 -5.65 -2.08
N THR A 277 2.88 -5.27 -1.48
CA THR A 277 3.99 -4.59 -2.16
C THR A 277 4.86 -5.59 -2.92
N TRP A 278 5.84 -5.08 -3.66
CA TRP A 278 6.84 -5.88 -4.37
C TRP A 278 7.62 -6.87 -3.48
N CYS A 279 7.61 -6.68 -2.15
CA CYS A 279 8.24 -7.57 -1.17
C CYS A 279 7.24 -8.40 -0.34
N LYS A 280 5.97 -8.53 -0.77
CA LYS A 280 4.91 -9.27 -0.06
C LYS A 280 4.64 -8.77 1.35
N ILE A 281 4.76 -7.46 1.54
CA ILE A 281 4.37 -6.77 2.76
C ILE A 281 3.19 -5.87 2.40
N PRO A 282 2.07 -5.90 3.12
CA PRO A 282 0.94 -5.03 2.85
C PRO A 282 1.31 -3.55 3.00
N TRP A 283 0.75 -2.68 2.15
CA TRP A 283 0.96 -1.24 2.23
C TRP A 283 0.62 -0.66 3.60
N ARG A 284 -0.39 -1.22 4.27
CA ARG A 284 -0.79 -0.84 5.64
C ARG A 284 0.36 -0.90 6.62
N TYR A 285 1.15 -1.98 6.58
CA TYR A 285 2.27 -2.15 7.49
C TYR A 285 3.37 -1.12 7.22
N LEU A 286 3.70 -0.90 5.94
CA LEU A 286 4.68 0.13 5.55
C LEU A 286 4.22 1.53 5.98
N TYR A 287 2.93 1.84 5.81
CA TYR A 287 2.33 3.09 6.25
C TYR A 287 2.42 3.28 7.76
N GLU A 288 2.06 2.26 8.55
CA GLU A 288 2.11 2.31 10.01
C GLU A 288 3.54 2.52 10.54
N VAL A 289 4.50 1.77 9.98
CA VAL A 289 5.93 1.96 10.28
C VAL A 289 6.40 3.36 9.90
N SER A 290 6.01 3.86 8.73
CA SER A 290 6.38 5.20 8.27
C SER A 290 5.82 6.29 9.18
N ARG A 291 4.56 6.15 9.61
CA ARG A 291 3.85 7.10 10.47
C ARG A 291 4.47 7.17 11.86
N PHE A 292 4.71 6.03 12.51
CA PHE A 292 5.32 6.00 13.83
C PHE A 292 6.80 6.42 13.77
N GLY A 293 7.52 5.93 12.76
CA GLY A 293 8.94 6.22 12.56
C GLY A 293 9.24 7.67 12.20
N PHE A 294 8.25 8.47 11.79
CA PHE A 294 8.46 9.85 11.36
C PHE A 294 9.14 10.73 12.42
N TYR A 295 8.58 10.75 13.63
CA TYR A 295 9.14 11.58 14.70
C TYR A 295 10.49 11.04 15.18
N ALA A 296 10.63 9.71 15.25
CA ALA A 296 11.90 9.08 15.59
C ALA A 296 13.00 9.42 14.57
N ASN A 297 12.69 9.35 13.28
CA ASN A 297 13.61 9.72 12.21
C ASN A 297 14.01 11.19 12.28
N LEU A 298 13.06 12.09 12.54
CA LEU A 298 13.37 13.51 12.70
C LEU A 298 14.37 13.75 13.84
N ILE A 299 14.17 13.11 15.00
CA ILE A 299 15.08 13.21 16.15
C ILE A 299 16.47 12.65 15.79
N VAL A 300 16.51 11.46 15.21
CA VAL A 300 17.77 10.79 14.82
C VAL A 300 18.55 11.62 13.81
N VAL A 301 17.88 12.22 12.83
CA VAL A 301 18.49 13.12 11.85
C VAL A 301 19.05 14.37 12.50
N LEU A 302 18.33 14.97 13.46
CA LEU A 302 18.82 16.15 14.19
C LEU A 302 20.05 15.82 15.04
N ILE A 303 20.08 14.65 15.68
CA ILE A 303 21.27 14.16 16.40
C ILE A 303 22.45 13.99 15.45
N ASN A 304 22.22 13.41 14.27
CA ASN A 304 23.26 13.24 13.25
C ASN A 304 23.79 14.60 12.76
N LEU A 305 22.87 15.54 12.46
CA LEU A 305 23.25 16.88 12.01
C LEU A 305 24.07 17.61 13.08
N LEU A 306 23.68 17.49 14.35
CA LEU A 306 24.42 18.08 15.47
C LEU A 306 25.83 17.48 15.59
N HIS A 307 25.96 16.16 15.51
CA HIS A 307 27.27 15.46 15.51
C HIS A 307 28.23 16.07 14.48
N PHE A 308 27.80 16.16 13.21
CA PHE A 308 28.63 16.76 12.15
C PHE A 308 28.87 18.27 12.33
N SER A 309 27.89 19.00 12.88
CA SER A 309 28.02 20.44 13.12
C SER A 309 29.01 20.78 14.23
N THR A 310 29.32 19.82 15.11
CA THR A 310 30.31 19.98 16.19
C THR A 310 31.74 19.62 15.79
N MET A 311 31.96 19.22 14.53
CA MET A 311 33.31 18.88 14.05
C MET A 311 34.20 20.12 13.95
N ALA A 312 35.47 19.95 14.33
CA ALA A 312 36.45 21.03 14.32
C ALA A 312 36.81 21.44 12.88
N ILE A 313 36.85 22.76 12.64
CA ILE A 313 37.30 23.33 11.37
C ILE A 313 38.73 23.86 11.59
N PRO A 314 39.70 23.53 10.71
CA PRO A 314 41.06 24.07 10.83
C PRO A 314 41.06 25.59 10.62
N LEU A 315 41.62 26.33 11.59
CA LEU A 315 41.62 27.79 11.62
C LEU A 315 42.66 28.45 10.69
N SER A 316 43.58 27.68 10.10
CA SER A 316 44.60 28.21 9.20
C SER A 316 44.85 27.29 8.00
N SER A 317 44.93 27.88 6.80
CA SER A 317 45.24 27.17 5.55
C SER A 317 46.61 26.46 5.56
N THR A 318 47.53 26.85 6.46
CA THR A 318 48.89 26.30 6.59
C THR A 318 48.96 24.86 7.09
N GLN A 319 47.89 24.30 7.67
CA GLN A 319 47.86 22.87 8.03
C GLN A 319 47.40 21.95 6.90
N LEU A 320 46.80 22.48 5.81
CA LEU A 320 46.49 21.67 4.63
C LEU A 320 47.74 21.33 3.81
N ASP A 321 48.75 22.21 3.81
CA ASP A 321 49.97 22.01 3.01
C ASP A 321 51.01 21.11 3.68
N GLN A 322 50.97 20.94 5.01
CA GLN A 322 51.94 20.10 5.72
C GLN A 322 51.72 18.59 5.57
N VAL A 323 50.56 18.16 5.05
CA VAL A 323 50.29 16.75 4.74
C VAL A 323 50.84 16.35 3.35
N ILE A 324 51.30 17.30 2.53
CA ILE A 324 51.71 17.05 1.13
C ILE A 324 53.22 17.26 0.88
N SER A 325 54.10 17.18 1.88
CA SER A 325 55.55 17.14 1.59
C SER A 325 56.41 16.42 2.63
N PRO A 326 57.22 15.46 2.15
CA PRO A 326 58.65 15.50 2.39
C PRO A 326 59.38 15.52 1.05
N VAL A 327 59.59 16.70 0.47
CA VAL A 327 60.67 16.87 -0.51
C VAL A 327 61.95 17.05 0.29
N SER A 328 62.75 15.98 0.39
CA SER A 328 64.13 16.06 0.84
C SER A 328 64.95 16.94 -0.13
N PRO A 329 65.75 17.92 0.33
CA PRO A 329 66.62 18.67 -0.56
C PRO A 329 67.82 17.82 -1.02
N PRO A 330 68.48 18.17 -2.14
CA PRO A 330 69.50 17.33 -2.75
C PRO A 330 70.77 17.34 -1.91
N LEU A 331 71.35 16.16 -1.67
CA LEU A 331 72.71 16.06 -1.16
C LEU A 331 73.69 16.47 -2.27
N ARG A 332 74.57 17.41 -1.92
CA ARG A 332 75.66 17.97 -2.73
C ARG A 332 76.65 16.93 -3.22
#